data_AF-A0A9X0DLP7-F1
#
_entry.id   AF-A0A9X0DLP7-F1
#
_cell.length_a   1.000
_cell.length_b   1.000
_cell.length_c   1.000
_cell.angle_alpha   90.00
_cell.angle_beta   90.00
_cell.angle_gamma   90.00
#
_symmetry.space_group_name_H-M   'P 1'
#
loop_
_entity.id
_entity.type
_entity.pdbx_description
1 polymer ?
#
loop_
_entity_poly.entity_id
_entity_poly.type
_entity_poly.pdbx_seq_one_letter_code
_entity_poly.pdbx_strand_id
1 'polypeptide(L)'
;MEHKFHQHRPNLARRLHNPKSTNLHPPLSNLLSPSHSTSSTPDPLSAPSIISALTTGFAPLKRTTSLSVHYNAITPSMSATLEYLKYTGNMELPTQFYEAELNYFGRHMFESKRFDEK
;
A
#
# COMPACT_ATOMS: atom_id res chain seq x y z
N MET A 1 44.90 -39.60 1.37
CA MET A 1 43.57 -39.65 0.73
C MET A 1 43.02 -38.24 0.77
N GLU A 2 43.32 -37.44 -0.25
CA GLU A 2 42.94 -36.01 -0.33
C GLU A 2 41.73 -35.90 -1.28
N HIS A 3 40.53 -35.77 -0.71
CA HIS A 3 39.32 -35.57 -1.49
C HIS A 3 39.24 -34.11 -2.00
N LYS A 4 39.52 -33.93 -3.30
CA LYS A 4 39.28 -32.68 -4.02
C LYS A 4 37.77 -32.39 -4.10
N PHE A 5 37.28 -31.51 -3.23
CA PHE A 5 35.96 -30.90 -3.38
C PHE A 5 35.99 -29.87 -4.54
N HIS A 6 35.58 -30.30 -5.73
CA HIS A 6 35.22 -29.39 -6.82
C HIS A 6 33.91 -28.69 -6.47
N GLN A 7 33.97 -27.52 -5.85
CA GLN A 7 32.81 -26.65 -5.71
C GLN A 7 32.55 -25.94 -7.05
N HIS A 8 31.60 -26.47 -7.81
CA HIS A 8 31.05 -25.81 -8.98
C HIS A 8 30.14 -24.67 -8.49
N ARG A 9 30.72 -23.47 -8.25
CA ARG A 9 29.94 -22.26 -7.96
C ARG A 9 29.30 -21.77 -9.26
N PRO A 10 27.96 -21.77 -9.40
CA PRO A 10 27.34 -21.11 -10.55
C PRO A 10 27.64 -19.61 -10.47
N ASN A 11 28.15 -19.08 -11.59
CA ASN A 11 28.60 -17.70 -11.76
C ASN A 11 27.46 -16.70 -11.51
N LEU A 12 27.34 -16.21 -10.26
CA LEU A 12 26.42 -15.13 -9.88
C LEU A 12 26.71 -13.82 -10.65
N ALA A 13 27.94 -13.66 -11.14
CA ALA A 13 28.42 -12.45 -11.83
C ALA A 13 27.87 -12.26 -13.26
N ARG A 14 27.33 -13.31 -13.91
CA ARG A 14 26.89 -13.22 -15.31
C ARG A 14 25.47 -12.65 -15.46
N ARG A 15 24.72 -12.47 -14.37
CA ARG A 15 23.32 -12.00 -14.42
C ARG A 15 23.17 -10.48 -14.49
N LEU A 16 24.25 -9.71 -14.35
CA LEU A 16 24.23 -8.24 -14.35
C LEU A 16 24.29 -7.60 -15.75
N HIS A 17 24.52 -8.37 -16.83
CA HIS A 17 24.77 -7.83 -18.17
C HIS A 17 23.67 -8.14 -19.19
N ASN A 18 22.42 -8.39 -18.76
CA ASN A 18 21.30 -8.46 -19.70
C ASN A 18 20.54 -7.11 -19.73
N PRO A 19 20.73 -6.25 -20.76
CA PRO A 19 20.05 -4.96 -20.87
C PRO A 19 18.53 -5.09 -21.09
N LYS A 20 18.02 -6.30 -21.34
CA LYS A 20 16.58 -6.59 -21.49
C LYS A 20 15.94 -7.18 -20.23
N SER A 21 16.70 -7.34 -19.13
CA SER A 21 16.20 -7.86 -17.85
C SER A 21 16.13 -6.76 -16.79
N THR A 22 15.63 -5.58 -17.15
CA THR A 22 15.21 -4.60 -16.14
C THR A 22 13.79 -4.93 -15.71
N ASN A 23 13.60 -6.01 -14.96
CA ASN A 23 12.43 -6.18 -14.08
C ASN A 23 12.57 -5.28 -12.83
N LEU A 24 13.21 -4.12 -12.99
CA LEU A 24 13.37 -3.14 -11.94
C LEU A 24 12.22 -2.18 -12.16
N HIS A 25 11.22 -2.28 -11.29
CA HIS A 25 10.17 -1.29 -11.18
C HIS A 25 10.82 0.10 -11.19
N PRO A 26 10.30 1.07 -11.96
CA PRO A 26 10.87 2.41 -12.00
C PRO A 26 11.01 2.95 -10.56
N PRO A 27 12.09 3.70 -10.26
CA PRO A 27 12.30 4.25 -8.93
C PRO A 27 11.09 5.10 -8.53
N LEU A 28 10.71 5.07 -7.25
CA LEU A 28 9.51 5.78 -6.75
C LEU A 28 9.47 7.26 -7.16
N SER A 29 10.64 7.90 -7.27
CA SER A 29 10.79 9.27 -7.79
C SER A 29 10.16 9.45 -9.17
N ASN A 30 10.31 8.48 -10.07
CA ASN A 30 9.77 8.56 -11.43
C ASN A 30 8.25 8.37 -11.46
N LEU A 31 7.67 7.73 -10.43
CA LEU A 31 6.23 7.59 -10.27
C LEU A 31 5.60 8.88 -9.72
N LEU A 32 6.31 9.58 -8.84
CA LEU A 32 5.84 10.77 -8.12
C LEU A 32 6.13 12.10 -8.85
N SER A 33 7.21 12.18 -9.62
CA SER A 33 7.60 13.39 -10.38
C SER A 33 6.52 13.86 -11.36
N PRO A 34 5.87 12.98 -12.16
CA PRO A 34 4.83 13.41 -13.09
C PRO A 34 3.66 14.09 -12.36
N SER A 35 3.22 13.52 -11.23
CA SER A 35 2.12 14.07 -10.43
C SER A 35 2.44 15.41 -9.77
N HIS A 36 3.72 15.69 -9.44
CA HIS A 36 4.11 16.99 -8.89
C HIS A 36 4.22 18.08 -9.97
N SER A 37 4.56 17.71 -11.21
CA SER A 37 4.68 18.67 -12.32
C SER A 37 3.34 19.10 -12.90
N THR A 38 2.31 18.24 -12.80
CA THR A 38 0.94 18.56 -13.23
C THR A 38 0.13 19.00 -12.02
N SER A 39 -0.02 20.31 -11.83
CA SER A 39 -0.68 20.96 -10.68
C SER A 39 -2.18 20.65 -10.47
N SER A 40 -2.73 19.64 -11.14
CA SER A 40 -4.18 19.39 -11.20
C SER A 40 -4.67 18.30 -10.25
N THR A 41 -3.82 17.43 -9.70
CA THR A 41 -4.26 16.37 -8.78
C THR A 41 -3.84 16.72 -7.34
N PRO A 42 -4.78 17.02 -6.43
CA PRO A 42 -4.46 17.38 -5.05
C PRO A 42 -3.91 16.20 -4.22
N ASP A 43 -4.16 14.97 -4.64
CA ASP A 43 -3.72 13.75 -3.95
C ASP A 43 -2.82 12.89 -4.85
N PRO A 44 -1.56 12.59 -4.44
CA PRO A 44 -0.67 11.70 -5.19
C PRO A 44 -1.24 10.28 -5.36
N LEU A 45 -2.12 9.81 -4.48
CA LEU A 45 -2.72 8.48 -4.59
C LEU A 45 -3.76 8.38 -5.72
N SER A 46 -4.22 9.53 -6.24
CA SER A 46 -5.14 9.59 -7.37
C SER A 46 -4.45 9.41 -8.74
N ALA A 47 -3.12 9.36 -8.79
CA ALA A 47 -2.39 9.18 -10.04
C ALA A 47 -2.65 7.77 -10.62
N PRO A 48 -2.99 7.63 -11.92
CA PRO A 48 -3.34 6.33 -12.51
C PRO A 48 -2.25 5.25 -12.38
N SER A 49 -0.98 5.65 -12.48
CA SER A 49 0.17 4.76 -12.30
C SER A 49 0.27 4.21 -10.87
N ILE A 50 -0.02 5.06 -9.88
CA ILE A 50 0.00 4.71 -8.46
C ILE A 50 -1.20 3.82 -8.13
N ILE A 51 -2.40 4.14 -8.62
CA ILE A 51 -3.61 3.31 -8.44
C ILE A 51 -3.37 1.90 -8.98
N SER A 52 -2.79 1.77 -10.18
CA SER A 52 -2.48 0.46 -10.79
C SER A 52 -1.50 -0.36 -9.94
N ALA A 53 -0.44 0.29 -9.45
CA ALA A 53 0.55 -0.35 -8.58
C ALA A 53 -0.06 -0.79 -7.24
N LEU A 54 -0.87 0.08 -6.61
CA LEU A 54 -1.56 -0.22 -5.35
C LEU A 54 -2.59 -1.35 -5.50
N THR A 55 -3.37 -1.34 -6.58
CA THR A 55 -4.37 -2.38 -6.86
C THR A 55 -3.70 -3.74 -7.05
N THR A 56 -2.61 -3.76 -7.81
CA THR A 56 -1.80 -4.99 -8.00
C THR A 56 -1.14 -5.46 -6.70
N GLY A 57 -0.66 -4.52 -5.89
CA GLY A 57 0.00 -4.78 -4.60
C GLY A 57 -0.95 -5.13 -3.44
N PHE A 58 -2.26 -4.88 -3.57
CA PHE A 58 -3.20 -4.99 -2.46
C PHE A 58 -3.39 -6.43 -1.96
N ALA A 59 -3.58 -7.38 -2.87
CA ALA A 59 -3.72 -8.80 -2.54
C ALA A 59 -2.48 -9.39 -1.84
N PRO A 60 -1.24 -9.21 -2.37
CA PRO A 60 -0.05 -9.69 -1.68
C PRO A 60 0.21 -8.97 -0.36
N LEU A 61 -0.06 -7.66 -0.25
CA LEU A 61 0.04 -6.93 1.02
C LEU A 61 -0.86 -7.55 2.09
N LYS A 62 -2.14 -7.80 1.76
CA LYS A 62 -3.09 -8.46 2.67
C LYS A 62 -2.62 -9.85 3.11
N ARG A 63 -2.11 -10.65 2.17
CA ARG A 63 -1.57 -11.99 2.46
C ARG A 63 -0.39 -11.91 3.42
N THR A 64 0.57 -11.02 3.17
CA THR A 64 1.76 -10.88 4.00
C THR A 64 1.43 -10.36 5.40
N THR A 65 0.52 -9.39 5.52
CA THR A 65 0.04 -8.90 6.83
C THR A 65 -0.72 -10.00 7.59
N SER A 66 -1.52 -10.84 6.89
CA SER A 66 -2.16 -11.99 7.54
C SER A 66 -1.13 -13.01 8.03
N LEU A 67 -0.10 -13.27 7.23
CA LEU A 67 0.99 -14.18 7.59
C LEU A 67 1.80 -13.66 8.77
N SER A 68 2.07 -12.35 8.84
CA SER A 68 2.79 -11.75 9.96
C SER A 68 2.02 -11.91 11.26
N VAL A 69 0.69 -11.71 11.25
CA VAL A 69 -0.16 -11.99 12.41
C VAL A 69 -0.08 -13.47 12.82
N HIS A 70 -0.19 -14.39 11.86
CA HIS A 70 -0.13 -15.83 12.14
C HIS A 70 1.19 -16.25 12.80
N TYR A 71 2.32 -15.65 12.42
CA TYR A 71 3.63 -15.92 13.00
C TYR A 71 4.03 -14.96 14.13
N ASN A 72 3.11 -14.13 14.62
CA ASN A 72 3.39 -13.13 15.65
C ASN A 72 4.58 -12.19 15.32
N ALA A 73 4.72 -11.84 14.05
CA ALA A 73 5.72 -10.90 13.57
C ALA A 73 5.21 -9.46 13.69
N ILE A 74 6.10 -8.56 14.13
CA ILE A 74 5.79 -7.13 14.34
C ILE A 74 5.88 -6.40 13.00
N THR A 75 4.74 -6.03 12.41
CA THR A 75 4.68 -5.35 11.09
C THR A 75 3.81 -4.08 11.11
N PRO A 76 4.11 -3.07 11.94
CA PRO A 76 3.25 -1.91 12.18
C PRO A 76 2.98 -1.08 10.92
N SER A 77 4.00 -0.87 10.09
CA SER A 77 3.86 -0.10 8.86
C SER A 77 2.96 -0.83 7.85
N MET A 78 3.12 -2.15 7.69
CA MET A 78 2.31 -2.91 6.73
C MET A 78 0.84 -3.00 7.16
N SER A 79 0.58 -3.19 8.46
CA SER A 79 -0.80 -3.19 8.98
C SER A 79 -1.44 -1.82 8.84
N ALA A 80 -0.72 -0.75 9.20
CA ALA A 80 -1.21 0.62 9.05
C ALA A 80 -1.47 1.00 7.59
N THR A 81 -0.59 0.61 6.66
CA THR A 81 -0.81 0.83 5.22
C THR A 81 -2.06 0.09 4.72
N LEU A 82 -2.27 -1.16 5.14
CA LEU A 82 -3.45 -1.92 4.75
C LEU A 82 -4.75 -1.29 5.28
N GLU A 83 -4.74 -0.81 6.53
CA GLU A 83 -5.84 -0.09 7.15
C GLU A 83 -6.15 1.22 6.41
N TYR A 84 -5.10 2.00 6.12
CA TYR A 84 -5.22 3.26 5.40
C TYR A 84 -5.84 3.06 4.01
N LEU A 85 -5.32 2.11 3.22
CA LEU A 85 -5.84 1.82 1.87
C LEU A 85 -7.30 1.35 1.88
N LYS A 86 -7.72 0.63 2.93
CA LYS A 86 -9.12 0.22 3.12
C LYS A 86 -10.03 1.42 3.30
N TYR A 87 -9.60 2.42 4.06
CA TYR A 87 -10.41 3.60 4.36
C TYR A 87 -10.37 4.68 3.28
N THR A 88 -9.22 4.91 2.63
CA THR A 88 -9.10 5.93 1.58
C THR A 88 -9.94 5.63 0.35
N GLY A 89 -10.15 4.35 0.03
CA GLY A 89 -10.98 3.94 -1.11
C GLY A 89 -12.47 3.85 -0.82
N ASN A 90 -12.91 4.13 0.41
CA ASN A 90 -14.30 3.93 0.82
C ASN A 90 -15.05 5.26 0.97
N MET A 91 -16.27 5.32 0.44
CA MET A 91 -17.15 6.50 0.59
C MET A 91 -17.79 6.59 1.97
N GLU A 92 -17.80 5.48 2.73
CA GLU A 92 -18.39 5.41 4.06
C GLU A 92 -17.36 4.98 5.11
N LEU A 93 -16.95 5.92 5.94
CA LEU A 93 -16.15 5.63 7.12
C LEU A 93 -17.09 5.24 8.28
N PRO A 94 -16.67 4.32 9.16
CA PRO A 94 -17.45 3.94 10.35
C PRO A 94 -17.37 5.01 11.45
N THR A 95 -17.45 6.30 11.10
CA THR A 95 -17.41 7.44 12.04
C THR A 95 -18.77 7.72 12.67
N GLN A 96 -19.85 7.24 12.08
CA GLN A 96 -21.23 7.47 12.54
C GLN A 96 -21.44 7.06 14.00
N PHE A 97 -20.81 5.96 14.44
CA PHE A 97 -20.91 5.53 15.83
C PHE A 97 -20.21 6.52 16.78
N TYR A 98 -19.02 6.99 16.40
CA TYR A 98 -18.27 7.99 17.16
C TYR A 98 -19.01 9.34 17.20
N GLU A 99 -19.61 9.77 16.10
CA GLU A 99 -20.46 10.96 16.03
C GLU A 99 -21.69 10.83 16.95
N ALA A 100 -22.29 9.65 17.01
CA ALA A 100 -23.40 9.36 17.92
C ALA A 100 -22.97 9.42 19.40
N GLU A 101 -21.79 8.88 19.74
CA GLU A 101 -21.21 8.98 21.09
C GLU A 101 -20.95 10.44 21.50
N LEU A 102 -20.33 11.23 20.61
CA LEU A 102 -20.10 12.65 20.85
C LEU A 102 -21.41 13.42 21.05
N ASN A 103 -22.45 13.09 20.29
CA ASN A 103 -23.75 13.72 20.47
C ASN A 103 -24.42 13.30 21.78
N TYR A 104 -24.34 12.01 22.15
CA TYR A 104 -24.91 11.48 23.39
C TYR A 104 -24.31 12.15 24.64
N PHE A 105 -22.98 12.28 24.69
CA PHE A 105 -22.29 12.83 25.86
C PHE A 105 -22.11 14.35 25.85
N GLY A 106 -22.01 14.98 24.68
CA GLY A 106 -21.64 16.40 24.54
C GLY A 106 -22.63 17.29 23.82
N ARG A 107 -23.78 16.75 23.34
CA ARG A 107 -24.75 17.47 22.49
C ARG A 107 -24.11 18.09 21.24
N HIS A 108 -23.13 17.39 20.67
CA HIS A 108 -22.34 17.89 19.54
C HIS A 108 -23.11 18.04 18.22
N MET A 109 -24.35 17.51 18.12
CA MET A 109 -25.19 17.49 16.91
C MET A 109 -24.48 16.80 15.73
N PHE A 110 -25.09 15.77 15.15
CA PHE A 110 -24.54 15.07 13.99
C PHE A 110 -25.45 15.27 12.78
N GLU A 111 -24.86 15.27 11.59
CA GLU A 111 -25.63 15.33 10.34
C GLU A 111 -26.05 13.93 9.93
N SER A 112 -27.29 13.77 9.47
CA SER A 112 -27.77 12.48 8.97
C SER A 112 -27.82 12.51 7.45
N LYS A 113 -27.10 11.59 6.79
CA LYS A 113 -27.07 11.43 5.32
C LYS A 113 -28.45 11.42 4.63
N ARG A 114 -29.52 11.06 5.34
CA ARG A 114 -30.90 11.04 4.81
C ARG A 114 -31.50 12.43 4.58
N PHE A 115 -30.96 13.49 5.18
CA PHE A 115 -31.49 14.85 5.05
C PHE A 115 -30.76 15.68 3.97
N ASP A 116 -29.69 15.14 3.37
CA ASP A 116 -28.91 15.79 2.32
C ASP A 116 -29.44 15.52 0.88
N GLU A 117 -30.42 14.63 0.72
CA GLU A 117 -31.10 14.38 -0.56
C GLU A 117 -32.27 15.39 -0.74
N LYS A 118 -31.96 16.58 -1.26
CA LYS A 118 -32.97 17.55 -1.75
C LYS A 118 -32.54 18.23 -3.04
#